data_AF-A0AAV6I7I4-F1
#
_entry.id   AF-A0AAV6I7I4-F1
#
_cell.length_a   1.000
_cell.length_b   1.000
_cell.length_c   1.000
_cell.angle_alpha   90.00
_cell.angle_beta   90.00
_cell.angle_gamma   90.00
#
_symmetry.space_group_name_H-M   'P 1'
#
loop_
_entity.id
_entity.type
_entity.pdbx_description
1 polymer ?
#
loop_
_entity_poly.entity_id
_entity_poly.type
_entity_poly.pdbx_seq_one_letter_code
_entity_poly.pdbx_strand_id
1 'polypeptide(L)'
;MILGVSKSMRIFYLPANFLGTGIIDEDTAPSADHSAQNSVHMDGAEWVELFVREMTSATSIDDARSRAARVLESLEQSISVQAGTEAAQSHHKVNVMLKEQIEVLLRENTILKRAVAIQHERQKEYDDRNQEVNNYALTMHLQQAQQSNSLPGRFNPDVF
;
A
#
# COMPACT_ATOMS: atom_id res chain seq x y z
N MET A 1 -44.90 -10.36 0.41
CA MET A 1 -44.07 -11.55 0.12
C MET A 1 -43.45 -11.29 -1.25
N ILE A 2 -42.14 -11.13 -1.46
CA ILE A 2 -40.95 -11.71 -0.85
C ILE A 2 -39.76 -10.72 -0.99
N LEU A 3 -39.05 -10.53 0.13
CA LEU A 3 -37.62 -10.19 0.37
C LEU A 3 -36.87 -9.31 -0.66
N GLY A 4 -36.25 -8.18 -0.34
CA GLY A 4 -35.47 -7.88 0.88
C GLY A 4 -33.98 -8.15 0.66
N VAL A 5 -33.31 -7.36 -0.20
CA VAL A 5 -31.86 -7.49 -0.44
C VAL A 5 -31.10 -6.36 0.23
N SER A 6 -30.53 -6.72 1.39
CA SER A 6 -29.25 -6.26 1.95
C SER A 6 -29.03 -4.75 2.14
N LYS A 7 -29.55 -4.23 3.26
CA LYS A 7 -28.93 -3.10 3.98
C LYS A 7 -27.67 -3.61 4.70
N SER A 8 -26.52 -3.61 4.05
CA SER A 8 -25.24 -3.75 4.77
C SER A 8 -24.08 -3.15 4.00
N MET A 9 -23.86 -1.84 4.20
CA MET A 9 -22.53 -1.26 4.21
C MET A 9 -22.59 -0.04 5.13
N ARG A 10 -22.63 -0.31 6.43
CA ARG A 10 -22.43 0.73 7.46
C ARG A 10 -21.03 1.28 7.27
N ILE A 11 -20.93 2.49 6.73
CA ILE A 11 -19.70 3.28 6.76
C ILE A 11 -19.49 3.69 8.22
N PHE A 12 -18.71 2.91 8.96
CA PHE A 12 -18.21 3.34 10.26
C PHE A 12 -17.04 4.30 10.04
N TYR A 13 -17.32 5.60 10.13
CA TYR A 13 -16.32 6.58 10.52
C TYR A 13 -16.21 6.53 12.05
N LEU A 14 -15.09 6.02 12.57
CA LEU A 14 -14.67 6.30 13.95
C LEU A 14 -13.44 7.22 13.88
N PRO A 15 -13.37 8.25 14.75
CA PRO A 15 -12.25 9.17 14.78
C PRO A 15 -11.05 8.51 15.47
N ALA A 16 -9.90 8.47 14.80
CA ALA A 16 -8.65 8.07 15.43
C ALA A 16 -8.04 9.28 16.14
N ASN A 17 -8.28 9.41 17.45
CA ASN A 17 -7.47 10.21 18.39
C ASN A 17 -7.81 9.80 19.84
N PHE A 18 -7.05 8.86 20.42
CA PHE A 18 -6.80 8.62 21.87
C PHE A 18 -6.11 7.26 22.00
N LEU A 19 -5.07 6.95 22.78
CA LEU A 19 -4.08 7.64 23.63
C LEU A 19 -3.13 6.52 24.12
N GLY A 20 -1.95 6.90 24.64
CA GLY A 20 -1.29 6.15 25.72
C GLY A 20 0.07 5.56 25.35
N THR A 21 1.19 6.25 25.65
CA THR A 21 2.06 6.07 26.85
C THR A 21 2.83 4.76 26.81
N GLY A 22 4.15 4.66 26.96
CA GLY A 22 5.22 5.53 27.41
C GLY A 22 6.41 4.61 27.79
N ILE A 23 7.50 5.21 28.28
CA ILE A 23 8.67 4.63 28.98
C ILE A 23 9.95 4.49 28.11
N ILE A 24 10.86 5.48 28.18
CA ILE A 24 12.12 5.66 28.98
C ILE A 24 13.30 4.74 28.56
N ASP A 25 14.42 5.43 28.27
CA ASP A 25 15.85 5.07 28.33
C ASP A 25 16.38 3.84 27.59
N GLU A 26 17.26 4.10 26.61
CA GLU A 26 18.71 3.85 26.80
C GLU A 26 19.50 4.57 25.70
N ASP A 27 20.00 5.77 25.99
CA ASP A 27 21.09 6.38 25.22
C ASP A 27 22.40 5.70 25.65
N THR A 28 22.61 4.47 25.20
CA THR A 28 23.87 3.76 25.38
C THR A 28 24.72 4.02 24.15
N ALA A 29 25.63 4.98 24.29
CA ALA A 29 26.74 5.21 23.39
C ALA A 29 27.40 3.88 22.98
N PRO A 30 27.64 3.62 21.69
CA PRO A 30 28.49 2.50 21.31
C PRO A 30 29.92 2.86 21.74
N SER A 31 30.31 2.32 22.89
CA SER A 31 31.70 2.24 23.32
C SER A 31 32.51 1.67 22.16
N ALA A 32 33.58 2.38 21.85
CA ALA A 32 34.53 2.07 20.80
C ALA A 32 35.05 0.63 20.91
N ASP A 33 34.45 -0.28 20.13
CA ASP A 33 35.00 -1.59 19.85
C ASP A 33 35.60 -1.56 18.43
N HIS A 34 36.66 -0.76 18.29
CA HIS A 34 37.38 -0.58 17.02
C HIS A 34 38.20 -1.81 16.58
N SER A 35 38.12 -2.93 17.31
CA SER A 35 38.88 -4.15 16.98
C SER A 35 38.09 -5.13 16.10
N ALA A 36 36.75 -5.14 16.19
CA ALA A 36 35.91 -6.08 15.44
C ALA A 36 35.57 -5.62 14.00
N GLN A 37 35.80 -4.34 13.67
CA GLN A 37 35.41 -3.78 12.37
C GLN A 37 36.47 -3.93 11.27
N ASN A 38 37.71 -4.29 11.61
CA ASN A 38 38.80 -4.40 10.64
C ASN A 38 38.81 -5.71 9.83
N SER A 39 37.92 -6.69 10.12
CA SER A 39 37.87 -8.00 9.43
C SER A 39 36.67 -8.21 8.48
N VAL A 40 35.70 -7.29 8.47
CA VAL A 40 34.42 -7.50 7.75
C VAL A 40 34.52 -7.11 6.28
N HIS A 41 35.49 -6.28 5.90
CA HIS A 41 35.65 -5.80 4.52
C HIS A 41 37.02 -6.20 3.95
N MET A 42 37.45 -7.43 4.23
CA MET A 42 38.66 -7.96 3.63
C MET A 42 38.28 -8.77 2.39
N ASP A 43 38.82 -8.41 1.23
CA ASP A 43 38.46 -9.05 -0.04
C ASP A 43 39.09 -10.45 -0.18
N GLY A 44 38.63 -11.23 -1.16
CA GLY A 44 39.12 -12.60 -1.37
C GLY A 44 40.64 -12.69 -1.63
N ALA A 45 41.25 -11.70 -2.29
CA ALA A 45 42.69 -11.65 -2.52
C ALA A 45 43.46 -11.31 -1.24
N GLU A 46 42.95 -10.40 -0.41
CA GLU A 46 43.53 -10.05 0.88
C GLU A 46 43.52 -11.26 1.86
N TRP A 47 42.47 -12.09 1.83
CA TRP A 47 42.44 -13.37 2.56
C TRP A 47 43.51 -14.34 2.08
N VAL A 48 43.72 -14.44 0.76
CA VAL A 48 44.77 -15.31 0.18
C VAL A 48 46.15 -14.82 0.58
N GLU A 49 46.42 -13.51 0.52
CA GLU A 49 47.70 -12.93 0.93
C GLU A 49 47.96 -13.13 2.42
N LEU A 50 46.96 -12.89 3.28
CA LEU A 50 47.06 -13.14 4.71
C LEU A 50 47.39 -14.60 5.00
N PHE A 51 46.71 -15.54 4.32
CA PHE A 51 46.93 -16.96 4.49
C PHE A 51 48.36 -17.36 4.08
N VAL A 52 48.81 -16.96 2.88
CA VAL A 52 50.17 -17.26 2.40
C VAL A 52 51.23 -16.65 3.30
N ARG A 53 51.03 -15.43 3.78
CA ARG A 53 51.93 -14.75 4.73
C ARG A 53 52.06 -15.51 6.04
N GLU A 54 50.95 -15.91 6.64
CA GLU A 54 50.94 -16.69 7.89
C GLU A 54 51.66 -18.02 7.72
N MET A 55 51.40 -18.73 6.62
CA MET A 55 52.02 -20.04 6.35
C MET A 55 53.52 -19.94 6.07
N THR A 56 53.96 -18.89 5.37
CA THR A 56 55.38 -18.64 5.09
C THR A 56 56.17 -18.29 6.37
N SER A 57 55.48 -17.72 7.37
CA SER A 57 56.08 -17.40 8.67
C SER A 57 56.15 -18.59 9.65
N ALA A 58 55.54 -19.72 9.30
CA ALA A 58 55.44 -20.86 10.19
C ALA A 58 56.79 -21.54 10.42
N THR A 59 57.07 -21.86 11.68
CA THR A 59 58.36 -22.46 12.10
C THR A 59 58.32 -23.99 12.13
N SER A 60 57.14 -24.56 12.08
CA SER A 60 56.89 -26.01 12.04
C SER A 60 55.55 -26.30 11.38
N ILE A 61 55.33 -27.57 11.03
CA ILE A 61 54.05 -28.00 10.45
C ILE A 61 52.87 -27.83 11.42
N ASP A 62 53.08 -28.02 12.72
CA ASP A 62 52.01 -27.85 13.73
C ASP A 62 51.71 -26.37 14.00
N ASP A 63 52.73 -25.49 13.90
CA ASP A 63 52.56 -24.04 13.91
C ASP A 63 51.76 -23.59 12.68
N ALA A 64 52.11 -24.10 11.50
CA ALA A 64 51.38 -23.83 10.25
C ALA A 64 49.91 -24.27 10.33
N ARG A 65 49.63 -25.46 10.89
CA ARG A 65 48.25 -25.93 11.12
C ARG A 65 47.49 -25.02 12.07
N SER A 66 48.11 -24.62 13.18
CA SER A 66 47.50 -23.72 14.17
C SER A 66 47.15 -22.36 13.55
N ARG A 67 48.03 -21.82 12.71
CA ARG A 67 47.80 -20.57 11.97
C ARG A 67 46.71 -20.70 10.93
N ALA A 68 46.74 -21.77 10.14
CA ALA A 68 45.70 -22.05 9.15
C ALA A 68 44.32 -22.15 9.80
N ALA A 69 44.21 -22.84 10.94
CA ALA A 69 42.95 -22.95 11.68
C ALA A 69 42.41 -21.57 12.11
N ARG A 70 43.27 -20.69 12.65
CA ARG A 70 42.87 -19.33 13.07
C ARG A 70 42.41 -18.47 11.89
N VAL A 71 43.12 -18.52 10.75
CA VAL A 71 42.76 -17.75 9.56
C VAL A 71 41.42 -18.23 9.01
N LEU A 72 41.18 -19.55 8.97
CA LEU A 72 39.92 -20.11 8.51
C LEU A 72 38.75 -19.80 9.45
N GLU A 73 38.97 -19.85 10.76
CA GLU A 73 37.96 -19.44 11.76
C GLU A 73 37.60 -17.95 11.59
N SER A 74 38.59 -17.10 11.37
CA SER A 74 38.37 -15.67 11.12
C SER A 74 37.61 -15.43 9.81
N LEU A 75 37.89 -16.22 8.78
CA LEU A 75 37.16 -16.19 7.50
C LEU A 75 35.71 -16.64 7.68
N GLU A 76 35.46 -17.72 8.42
CA GLU A 76 34.11 -18.21 8.72
C GLU A 76 33.28 -17.14 9.45
N GLN A 77 33.86 -16.49 10.46
CA GLN A 77 33.20 -15.40 11.18
C GLN A 77 32.90 -14.21 10.26
N SER A 78 33.86 -13.82 9.40
CA SER A 78 33.67 -12.73 8.45
C SER A 78 32.53 -13.03 7.45
N ILE A 79 32.50 -14.24 6.88
CA ILE A 79 31.43 -14.69 5.99
C ILE A 79 30.08 -14.73 6.71
N SER A 80 30.03 -15.25 7.94
CA SER A 80 28.78 -15.33 8.70
C SER A 80 28.22 -13.94 9.01
N VAL A 81 29.07 -12.99 9.40
CA VAL A 81 28.67 -11.60 9.66
C VAL A 81 28.20 -10.95 8.38
N GLN A 82 28.97 -11.04 7.29
CA GLN A 82 28.64 -10.44 6.01
C GLN A 82 27.35 -11.00 5.40
N ALA A 83 27.15 -12.32 5.43
CA ALA A 83 25.91 -12.93 4.96
C ALA A 83 24.70 -12.45 5.80
N GLY A 84 24.88 -12.29 7.12
CA GLY A 84 23.85 -11.75 8.00
C GLY A 84 23.50 -10.29 7.71
N THR A 85 24.51 -9.43 7.50
CA THR A 85 24.31 -8.02 7.16
C THR A 85 23.66 -7.86 5.78
N GLU A 86 24.09 -8.63 4.79
CA GLU A 86 23.48 -8.64 3.44
C GLU A 86 22.02 -9.09 3.47
N ALA A 87 21.70 -10.14 4.23
CA ALA A 87 20.31 -10.60 4.39
C ALA A 87 19.44 -9.54 5.07
N ALA A 88 19.94 -8.90 6.13
CA ALA A 88 19.24 -7.83 6.83
C ALA A 88 19.03 -6.59 5.93
N GLN A 89 20.04 -6.21 5.15
CA GLN A 89 19.98 -5.09 4.22
C GLN A 89 19.00 -5.37 3.06
N SER A 90 19.05 -6.57 2.49
CA SER A 90 18.12 -7.01 1.44
C SER A 90 16.68 -6.99 1.93
N HIS A 91 16.43 -7.56 3.12
CA HIS A 91 15.11 -7.54 3.74
C HIS A 91 14.64 -6.10 4.05
N HIS A 92 15.52 -5.25 4.56
CA HIS A 92 15.22 -3.84 4.81
C HIS A 92 14.82 -3.10 3.53
N LYS A 93 15.58 -3.29 2.44
CA LYS A 93 15.29 -2.69 1.14
C LYS A 93 13.91 -3.09 0.61
N VAL A 94 13.59 -4.38 0.64
CA VAL A 94 12.27 -4.89 0.22
C VAL A 94 11.15 -4.34 1.11
N ASN A 95 11.37 -4.23 2.42
CA ASN A 95 10.39 -3.68 3.35
C ASN A 95 10.07 -2.21 3.06
N VAL A 96 11.09 -1.39 2.79
CA VAL A 96 10.93 0.02 2.40
C VAL A 96 10.15 0.13 1.10
N MET A 97 10.56 -0.61 0.05
CA MET A 97 9.87 -0.58 -1.24
C MET A 97 8.39 -1.01 -1.14
N LEU A 98 8.08 -2.05 -0.36
CA LEU A 98 6.70 -2.49 -0.15
C LEU A 98 5.86 -1.44 0.58
N LYS A 99 6.43 -0.78 1.60
CA LYS A 99 5.75 0.31 2.33
C LYS A 99 5.41 1.48 1.41
N GLU A 100 6.37 1.90 0.57
CA GLU A 100 6.14 2.95 -0.43
C GLU A 100 5.05 2.56 -1.44
N GLN A 101 5.05 1.32 -1.90
CA GLN A 101 4.03 0.83 -2.83
C GLN A 101 2.62 0.79 -2.19
N ILE A 102 2.52 0.38 -0.92
CA ILE A 102 1.26 0.43 -0.17
C ILE A 102 0.76 1.87 -0.05
N GLU A 103 1.65 2.84 0.23
CA GLU A 103 1.28 4.25 0.32
C GLU A 103 0.74 4.79 -1.02
N VAL A 104 1.40 4.44 -2.14
CA VAL A 104 0.94 4.79 -3.49
C VAL A 104 -0.46 4.22 -3.74
N LEU A 105 -0.68 2.93 -3.48
CA LEU A 105 -1.97 2.28 -3.68
C LEU A 105 -3.08 2.90 -2.81
N LEU A 106 -2.77 3.32 -1.58
CA LEU A 106 -3.73 4.01 -0.71
C LEU A 106 -4.12 5.39 -1.25
N ARG A 107 -3.15 6.14 -1.79
CA ARG A 107 -3.41 7.42 -2.46
C ARG A 107 -4.30 7.23 -3.70
N GLU A 108 -3.97 6.26 -4.55
CA GLU A 108 -4.77 5.93 -5.72
C GLU A 108 -6.19 5.48 -5.35
N ASN A 109 -6.32 4.63 -4.33
CA ASN A 109 -7.63 4.19 -3.83
C ASN A 109 -8.49 5.38 -3.36
N THR A 110 -7.87 6.39 -2.76
CA THR A 110 -8.54 7.62 -2.34
C THR A 110 -9.02 8.44 -3.54
N ILE A 111 -8.20 8.58 -4.58
CA ILE A 111 -8.59 9.28 -5.82
C ILE A 111 -9.75 8.55 -6.49
N LEU A 112 -9.69 7.22 -6.61
CA LEU A 112 -10.74 6.41 -7.19
C LEU A 112 -12.06 6.53 -6.41
N LYS A 113 -12.01 6.46 -5.07
CA LYS A 113 -13.20 6.68 -4.23
C LYS A 113 -13.85 8.05 -4.46
N ARG A 114 -13.05 9.11 -4.57
CA ARG A 114 -13.55 10.46 -4.89
C ARG A 114 -14.17 10.52 -6.28
N ALA A 115 -13.53 9.93 -7.28
CA ALA A 115 -14.04 9.89 -8.64
C ALA A 115 -15.40 9.17 -8.72
N VAL A 116 -15.54 8.02 -8.05
CA VAL A 116 -16.80 7.27 -7.98
C VAL A 116 -17.90 8.07 -7.28
N ALA A 117 -17.57 8.77 -6.19
CA ALA A 117 -18.55 9.63 -5.51
C ALA A 117 -19.07 10.75 -6.42
N ILE A 118 -18.17 11.43 -7.14
CA ILE A 118 -18.53 12.49 -8.11
C ILE A 118 -19.37 11.90 -9.25
N GLN A 119 -19.03 10.71 -9.75
CA GLN A 119 -19.80 10.06 -10.80
C GLN A 119 -21.22 9.72 -10.34
N HIS A 120 -21.36 9.21 -9.12
CA HIS A 120 -22.67 8.90 -8.55
C HIS A 120 -23.54 10.16 -8.39
N GLU A 121 -22.96 11.27 -7.93
CA GLU A 121 -23.66 12.56 -7.82
C GLU A 121 -24.15 13.05 -9.20
N ARG A 122 -23.28 13.05 -10.21
CA ARG A 122 -23.64 13.45 -11.58
C ARG A 122 -24.71 12.56 -12.20
N GLN A 123 -24.64 11.25 -11.96
CA GLN A 123 -25.66 10.33 -12.46
C GLN A 123 -27.02 10.62 -11.83
N LYS A 124 -27.04 10.88 -10.52
CA LYS A 124 -28.25 11.26 -9.81
C LYS A 124 -28.85 12.55 -10.36
N GLU A 125 -28.06 13.59 -10.56
CA GLU A 125 -28.52 14.85 -11.17
C GLU A 125 -29.08 14.66 -12.58
N TYR A 126 -28.50 13.74 -13.36
CA TYR A 126 -29.00 13.41 -14.68
C TYR A 126 -30.36 12.70 -14.61
N ASP A 127 -30.50 11.72 -13.72
CA ASP A 127 -31.74 10.97 -13.53
C ASP A 127 -32.86 11.89 -13.03
N ASP A 128 -32.56 12.79 -12.09
CA ASP A 128 -33.49 13.78 -11.56
C ASP A 128 -33.99 14.73 -12.68
N ARG A 129 -33.08 15.28 -13.50
CA ARG A 129 -33.46 16.13 -14.65
C ARG A 129 -34.28 15.36 -15.70
N ASN A 130 -33.97 14.09 -15.93
CA ASN A 130 -34.74 13.29 -16.88
C ASN A 130 -36.17 13.05 -16.37
N GLN A 131 -36.35 12.83 -15.06
CA GLN A 131 -37.68 12.75 -14.46
C GLN A 131 -38.46 14.07 -14.58
N GLU A 132 -37.82 15.20 -14.35
CA GLU A 132 -38.44 16.52 -14.53
C GLU A 132 -38.94 16.70 -15.96
N VAL A 133 -38.11 16.42 -16.97
CA VAL A 133 -38.49 16.52 -18.39
C VAL A 133 -39.67 15.60 -18.72
N ASN A 134 -39.65 14.36 -18.23
CA ASN A 134 -40.76 13.41 -18.45
C ASN A 134 -42.06 13.89 -17.80
N ASN A 135 -42.00 14.44 -16.59
CA ASN A 135 -43.16 14.99 -15.89
C ASN A 135 -43.73 16.21 -16.62
N TYR A 136 -42.87 17.10 -17.13
CA TYR A 136 -43.29 18.23 -17.95
C TYR A 136 -43.95 17.77 -19.25
N ALA A 137 -43.34 16.82 -19.97
CA ALA A 137 -43.90 16.26 -21.20
C ALA A 137 -45.28 15.62 -20.97
N LEU A 138 -45.42 14.84 -19.89
CA LEU A 138 -46.70 14.23 -19.51
C LEU A 138 -47.77 15.30 -19.20
N THR A 139 -47.41 16.33 -18.44
CA THR A 139 -48.31 17.44 -18.09
C THR A 139 -48.79 18.17 -19.34
N MET A 140 -47.88 18.47 -20.28
CA MET A 140 -48.22 19.11 -21.55
C MET A 140 -49.18 18.26 -22.40
N HIS A 141 -48.91 16.96 -22.52
CA HIS A 141 -49.79 16.05 -23.26
C HIS A 141 -51.19 15.96 -22.62
N LEU A 142 -51.28 15.91 -21.29
CA LEU A 142 -52.55 15.91 -20.58
C LEU A 142 -53.33 17.21 -20.81
N GLN A 143 -52.66 18.36 -20.73
CA GLN A 143 -53.29 19.66 -20.99
C GLN A 143 -53.82 19.76 -22.44
N GLN A 144 -53.04 19.30 -23.41
CA GLN A 144 -53.45 19.26 -24.81
C GLN A 144 -54.67 18.35 -25.04
N ALA A 145 -54.70 17.18 -24.40
CA ALA A 145 -55.85 16.26 -24.46
C ALA A 145 -57.12 16.91 -23.87
N GLN A 146 -57.03 17.61 -22.73
CA GLN A 146 -58.15 18.32 -22.12
C GLN A 146 -58.70 19.45 -23.00
N GLN A 147 -57.81 20.21 -23.66
CA GLN A 147 -58.22 21.25 -24.61
C GLN A 147 -58.88 20.65 -25.85
N SER A 148 -58.38 19.52 -26.37
CA SER A 148 -58.99 18.82 -27.51
C SER A 148 -60.37 18.22 -27.20
N ASN A 149 -60.65 17.91 -25.93
CA ASN A 149 -61.96 17.46 -25.46
C ASN A 149 -62.97 18.60 -25.29
N SER A 150 -62.56 19.85 -25.46
CA SER A 150 -63.45 21.02 -25.49
C SER A 150 -63.90 21.31 -26.93
N LEU A 151 -64.46 20.31 -27.62
CA LEU A 151 -65.29 20.56 -28.79
C LEU A 151 -66.70 20.91 -28.28
N PRO A 152 -67.20 22.15 -28.47
CA PRO A 152 -68.60 22.43 -28.26
C PRO A 152 -69.35 21.67 -29.34
N GLY A 153 -69.87 20.49 -28.95
CA GLY A 153 -70.86 19.76 -29.72
C GLY A 153 -72.08 20.66 -29.88
N ARG A 154 -72.05 21.45 -30.94
CA ARG A 154 -73.20 22.09 -31.56
C ARG A 154 -74.11 20.95 -32.02
N PHE A 155 -74.88 20.40 -31.09
CA PHE A 155 -76.00 19.52 -31.40
C PHE A 155 -76.89 20.33 -32.33
N ASN A 156 -77.01 19.86 -33.58
CA ASN A 156 -77.96 20.39 -34.52
C ASN A 156 -79.31 19.73 -34.17
N PRO A 157 -80.27 20.45 -33.56
CA PRO A 157 -81.56 19.88 -33.22
C PRO A 157 -82.43 20.02 -34.46
N ASP A 158 -82.26 19.14 -35.44
CA ASP A 158 -83.25 18.88 -36.50
C ASP A 158 -82.66 17.82 -37.44
N VAL A 159 -82.83 16.56 -37.06
CA VAL A 159 -82.90 15.46 -38.02
C VAL A 159 -84.12 14.63 -37.63
N PHE A 160 -85.06 14.60 -38.57
CA PHE A 160 -86.37 13.97 -38.56
C PHE A 160 -86.36 12.48 -38.16
#